data_AF-A0A958UQ65-F1
#
_entry.id   AF-A0A958UQ65-F1
#
_cell.length_a   1.000
_cell.length_b   1.000
_cell.length_c   1.000
_cell.angle_alpha   90.00
_cell.angle_beta   90.00
_cell.angle_gamma   90.00
#
_symmetry.space_group_name_H-M   'P 1'
#
loop_
_entity.id
_entity.type
_entity.pdbx_description
1 polymer ?
#
loop_
_entity_poly.entity_id
_entity_poly.type
_entity_poly.pdbx_seq_one_letter_code
_entity_poly.pdbx_strand_id
1 'polypeptide(L)'
;MVKILTYIIVFFLLIGCKNEEKSSSEALKLSENTIKKAENFGIVIHGGAGTILKENMSDSLETAYKAKLKEAISVGYEILKNGGTSLEAVKNTINVMEDSPLFNAGKGAVFTHEGSNELDASIMDGATLNAGAVAGVKH
;
A
#
# COMPACT_ATOMS: atom_id res chain seq x y z
N MET A 1 25.63 28.76 -64.44
CA MET A 1 24.79 27.56 -64.18
C MET A 1 25.36 26.65 -63.10
N VAL A 2 26.68 26.36 -63.06
CA VAL A 2 27.27 25.44 -62.06
C VAL A 2 27.10 25.90 -60.60
N LYS A 3 27.26 27.21 -60.30
CA LYS A 3 27.10 27.75 -58.93
C LYS A 3 25.67 27.65 -58.40
N ILE A 4 24.64 27.81 -59.24
CA ILE A 4 23.23 27.66 -58.86
C ILE A 4 22.91 26.20 -58.51
N LEU A 5 23.49 25.25 -59.24
CA LEU A 5 23.36 23.83 -58.95
C LEU A 5 24.04 23.46 -57.62
N THR A 6 25.16 24.09 -57.27
CA THR A 6 25.84 23.89 -55.98
C THR A 6 25.00 24.42 -54.80
N TYR A 7 24.36 25.58 -54.95
CA TYR A 7 23.49 26.14 -53.89
C TYR A 7 22.21 25.34 -53.66
N ILE A 8 21.63 24.73 -54.71
CA ILE A 8 20.43 23.88 -54.58
C ILE A 8 20.74 22.57 -53.84
N ILE A 9 21.92 21.99 -54.06
CA ILE A 9 22.38 20.76 -53.37
C ILE A 9 22.63 21.02 -51.88
N VAL A 10 23.24 22.16 -51.53
CA VAL A 10 23.46 22.57 -50.13
C VAL A 10 22.15 22.89 -49.41
N PHE A 11 21.15 23.45 -50.11
CA PHE A 11 19.82 23.72 -49.54
C PHE A 11 19.02 22.43 -49.27
N PHE A 12 19.13 21.42 -50.14
CA PHE A 12 18.49 20.11 -49.91
C PHE A 12 19.13 19.31 -48.77
N LEU A 13 20.44 19.47 -48.53
CA LEU A 13 21.15 18.85 -47.40
C LEU A 13 20.75 19.42 -46.03
N LEU A 14 20.27 20.68 -45.97
CA LEU A 14 19.83 21.31 -44.72
C LEU A 14 18.37 21.00 -44.34
N ILE A 15 17.57 20.45 -45.26
CA ILE A 15 16.14 20.12 -45.02
C ILE A 15 15.95 18.62 -44.69
N GLY A 16 17.00 17.81 -44.81
CA GLY A 16 16.96 16.34 -44.70
C GLY A 16 16.86 15.73 -43.29
N CYS A 17 16.54 16.47 -42.24
CA CYS A 17 16.32 15.92 -40.90
C CYS A 17 15.00 16.40 -40.30
N LYS A 18 13.88 15.86 -40.77
CA LYS A 18 12.67 15.70 -39.93
C LYS A 18 12.58 14.24 -39.54
N ASN A 19 13.12 13.91 -38.36
CA ASN A 19 12.82 12.66 -37.68
C ASN A 19 11.35 12.67 -37.24
N GLU A 20 10.51 11.95 -37.99
CA GLU A 20 9.24 11.41 -37.48
C GLU A 20 9.53 10.16 -36.64
N GLU A 21 10.21 10.29 -35.50
CA GLU A 21 10.41 9.17 -34.55
C GLU A 21 10.35 9.60 -33.07
N LYS A 22 9.75 10.76 -32.76
CA LYS A 22 9.65 11.22 -31.36
C LYS A 22 8.34 10.87 -30.65
N SER A 23 7.25 10.65 -31.39
CA SER A 23 5.92 10.44 -30.80
C SER A 23 5.67 9.01 -30.28
N SER A 24 6.27 7.99 -30.90
CA SER A 24 6.11 6.58 -30.51
C SER A 24 7.05 6.19 -29.36
N SER A 25 8.27 6.73 -29.35
CA SER A 25 9.27 6.47 -28.30
C SER A 25 8.93 7.13 -26.96
N GLU A 26 8.37 8.34 -26.94
CA GLU A 26 7.93 9.01 -25.69
C GLU A 26 6.67 8.36 -25.11
N ALA A 27 5.71 7.94 -25.95
CA ALA A 27 4.53 7.21 -25.50
C ALA A 27 4.86 5.81 -24.97
N LEU A 28 5.80 5.09 -25.62
CA LEU A 28 6.30 3.80 -25.13
C LEU A 28 7.15 3.95 -23.86
N LYS A 29 7.95 5.01 -23.74
CA LYS A 29 8.69 5.31 -22.50
C LYS A 29 7.78 5.71 -21.34
N LEU A 30 6.69 6.44 -21.59
CA LEU A 30 5.67 6.71 -20.57
C LEU A 30 4.97 5.41 -20.15
N SER A 31 4.60 4.56 -21.12
CA SER A 31 3.99 3.26 -20.88
C SER A 31 4.92 2.32 -20.08
N GLU A 32 6.19 2.21 -20.45
CA GLU A 32 7.19 1.37 -19.78
C GLU A 32 7.58 1.90 -18.38
N ASN A 33 7.66 3.22 -18.17
CA ASN A 33 7.87 3.79 -16.82
C ASN A 33 6.66 3.59 -15.90
N THR A 34 5.46 3.49 -16.46
CA THR A 34 4.24 3.19 -15.70
C THR A 34 4.18 1.71 -15.32
N ILE A 35 4.70 0.82 -16.17
CA ILE A 35 4.68 -0.64 -15.97
C ILE A 35 5.78 -1.12 -15.00
N LYS A 36 6.79 -0.31 -14.69
CA LYS A 36 7.95 -0.73 -13.88
C LYS A 36 8.29 0.17 -12.69
N LYS A 37 7.34 0.92 -12.14
CA LYS A 37 7.47 1.35 -10.75
C LYS A 37 7.35 0.09 -9.90
N ALA A 38 8.48 -0.51 -9.54
CA ALA A 38 8.53 -1.57 -8.54
C ALA A 38 7.64 -1.17 -7.37
N GLU A 39 6.83 -2.09 -6.86
CA GLU A 39 5.98 -1.83 -5.70
C GLU A 39 6.87 -1.39 -4.53
N ASN A 40 7.04 -0.07 -4.40
CA ASN A 40 7.91 0.54 -3.42
C ASN A 40 7.09 0.87 -2.17
N PHE A 41 6.33 -0.11 -1.71
CA PHE A 41 5.55 -0.02 -0.49
C PHE A 41 5.67 -1.34 0.28
N GLY A 42 5.51 -1.23 1.60
CA GLY A 42 5.43 -2.36 2.50
C GLY A 42 4.33 -2.10 3.51
N ILE A 43 3.65 -3.15 3.92
CA ILE A 43 2.69 -3.12 5.01
C ILE A 43 3.02 -4.25 5.98
N VAL A 44 2.97 -3.95 7.27
CA VAL A 44 3.25 -4.89 8.35
C VAL A 44 2.14 -4.76 9.38
N ILE A 45 1.71 -5.88 9.94
CA ILE A 45 0.72 -5.96 11.03
C ILE A 45 1.25 -6.85 12.15
N HIS A 46 0.70 -6.67 13.35
CA HIS A 46 0.89 -7.61 14.46
C HIS A 46 -0.46 -7.87 15.15
N GLY A 47 -0.65 -9.11 15.64
CA GLY A 47 -1.81 -9.49 16.46
C GLY A 47 -1.59 -9.40 17.96
N GLY A 48 -0.42 -8.90 18.39
CA GLY A 48 0.04 -8.87 19.78
C GLY A 48 1.26 -9.77 20.01
N ALA A 49 1.99 -9.52 21.08
CA ALA A 49 3.15 -10.30 21.51
C ALA A 49 3.03 -10.62 23.01
N GLY A 50 3.73 -11.67 23.46
CA GLY A 50 3.68 -12.10 24.86
C GLY A 50 3.99 -13.59 25.00
N THR A 51 3.52 -14.19 26.09
CA THR A 51 3.71 -15.62 26.38
C THR A 51 2.75 -16.46 25.55
N ILE A 52 3.05 -16.60 24.26
CA ILE A 52 2.31 -17.45 23.32
C ILE A 52 3.08 -18.77 23.18
N LEU A 53 2.73 -19.74 24.02
CA LEU A 53 3.41 -21.04 24.03
C LEU A 53 2.85 -21.96 22.95
N LYS A 54 3.73 -22.62 22.20
CA LYS A 54 3.34 -23.57 21.14
C LYS A 54 2.49 -24.73 21.67
N GLU A 55 2.72 -25.16 22.91
CA GLU A 55 1.91 -26.21 23.58
C GLU A 55 0.44 -25.83 23.78
N ASN A 56 0.14 -24.53 23.90
CA ASN A 56 -1.23 -24.01 24.07
C ASN A 56 -1.87 -23.62 22.72
N MET A 57 -1.20 -23.92 21.60
CA MET A 57 -1.63 -23.54 20.26
C MET A 57 -1.98 -24.81 19.47
N SER A 58 -3.27 -25.14 19.41
CA SER A 58 -3.74 -26.20 18.52
C SER A 58 -3.48 -25.82 17.05
N ASP A 59 -3.32 -26.82 16.19
CA ASP A 59 -3.12 -26.58 14.75
C ASP A 59 -4.30 -25.84 14.11
N SER A 60 -5.52 -26.10 14.59
CA SER A 60 -6.71 -25.38 14.16
C SER A 60 -6.66 -23.90 14.55
N LEU A 61 -6.22 -23.59 15.77
CA LEU A 61 -6.11 -22.22 16.26
C LEU A 61 -5.00 -21.48 15.52
N GLU A 62 -3.83 -22.09 15.34
CA GLU A 62 -2.74 -21.49 14.55
C GLU A 62 -3.17 -21.21 13.11
N THR A 63 -3.89 -22.15 12.49
CA THR A 63 -4.44 -21.98 11.15
C THR A 63 -5.42 -20.81 11.10
N ALA A 64 -6.30 -20.67 12.11
CA ALA A 64 -7.24 -19.55 12.20
C ALA A 64 -6.51 -18.20 12.32
N TYR A 65 -5.48 -18.11 13.17
CA TYR A 65 -4.65 -16.89 13.28
C TYR A 65 -3.96 -16.54 11.96
N LYS A 66 -3.31 -17.52 11.31
CA LYS A 66 -2.63 -17.29 10.03
C LYS A 66 -3.61 -16.87 8.93
N ALA A 67 -4.76 -17.50 8.86
CA ALA A 67 -5.80 -17.16 7.90
C ALA A 67 -6.30 -15.73 8.11
N LYS A 68 -6.59 -15.34 9.36
CA LYS A 68 -7.10 -14.00 9.66
C LYS A 68 -6.03 -12.91 9.49
N LEU A 69 -4.78 -13.16 9.86
CA LEU A 69 -3.67 -12.23 9.57
C LEU A 69 -3.49 -12.05 8.06
N LYS A 70 -3.57 -13.14 7.29
CA LYS A 70 -3.50 -13.09 5.82
C LYS A 70 -4.65 -12.27 5.24
N GLU A 71 -5.87 -12.48 5.72
CA GLU A 71 -7.04 -11.68 5.31
C GLU A 71 -6.83 -10.18 5.57
N ALA A 72 -6.44 -9.83 6.80
CA ALA A 72 -6.24 -8.44 7.20
C ALA A 72 -5.13 -7.73 6.39
N ILE A 73 -3.98 -8.39 6.21
CA ILE A 73 -2.86 -7.80 5.46
C ILE A 73 -3.17 -7.69 3.97
N SER A 74 -3.91 -8.65 3.39
CA SER A 74 -4.31 -8.61 1.98
C SER A 74 -5.20 -7.41 1.67
N VAL A 75 -6.10 -7.01 2.58
CA VAL A 75 -6.94 -5.82 2.39
C VAL A 75 -6.08 -4.56 2.22
N GLY A 76 -5.14 -4.31 3.14
CA GLY A 76 -4.26 -3.14 3.06
C GLY A 76 -3.29 -3.20 1.89
N TYR A 77 -2.77 -4.39 1.59
CA TYR A 77 -1.90 -4.61 0.43
C TYR A 77 -2.61 -4.27 -0.89
N GLU A 78 -3.84 -4.76 -1.10
CA GLU A 78 -4.59 -4.46 -2.34
C GLU A 78 -4.96 -2.97 -2.44
N ILE A 79 -5.22 -2.27 -1.32
CA ILE A 79 -5.42 -0.81 -1.34
C ILE A 79 -4.15 -0.10 -1.84
N LEU A 80 -2.98 -0.43 -1.27
CA LEU A 80 -1.71 0.19 -1.64
C LEU A 80 -1.31 -0.12 -3.10
N LYS A 81 -1.48 -1.38 -3.51
CA LYS A 81 -1.23 -1.84 -4.88
C LYS A 81 -2.05 -1.09 -5.92
N ASN A 82 -3.30 -0.75 -5.57
CA ASN A 82 -4.19 0.01 -6.44
C ASN A 82 -4.03 1.53 -6.31
N GLY A 83 -2.99 2.02 -5.62
CA GLY A 83 -2.67 3.44 -5.51
C GLY A 83 -3.46 4.18 -4.41
N GLY A 84 -4.11 3.46 -3.51
CA GLY A 84 -4.75 4.03 -2.32
C GLY A 84 -3.73 4.55 -1.30
N THR A 85 -4.21 5.33 -0.33
CA THR A 85 -3.34 5.96 0.67
C THR A 85 -2.90 4.97 1.76
N SER A 86 -1.77 5.27 2.42
CA SER A 86 -1.34 4.52 3.60
C SER A 86 -2.38 4.56 4.72
N LEU A 87 -3.05 5.70 4.90
CA LEU A 87 -4.09 5.88 5.91
C LEU A 87 -5.32 5.00 5.66
N GLU A 88 -5.75 4.88 4.40
CA GLU A 88 -6.84 3.96 4.02
C GLU A 88 -6.42 2.50 4.21
N ALA A 89 -5.19 2.15 3.82
CA ALA A 89 -4.68 0.79 3.96
C ALA A 89 -4.64 0.35 5.43
N VAL A 90 -4.05 1.13 6.33
CA VAL A 90 -3.96 0.77 7.76
C VAL A 90 -5.33 0.72 8.42
N LYS A 91 -6.22 1.69 8.13
CA LYS A 91 -7.57 1.74 8.71
C LYS A 91 -8.38 0.50 8.34
N ASN A 92 -8.43 0.14 7.05
CA ASN A 92 -9.21 -1.02 6.62
C ASN A 92 -8.59 -2.34 7.12
N THR A 93 -7.26 -2.44 7.17
CA THR A 93 -6.58 -3.61 7.74
C THR A 93 -6.87 -3.78 9.24
N ILE A 94 -6.81 -2.70 10.04
CA ILE A 94 -7.08 -2.75 11.48
C ILE A 94 -8.55 -3.10 11.74
N ASN A 95 -9.50 -2.58 10.95
CA ASN A 95 -10.92 -2.93 11.10
C ASN A 95 -11.17 -4.45 10.98
N VAL A 96 -10.50 -5.14 10.03
CA VAL A 96 -10.59 -6.60 9.90
C VAL A 96 -10.06 -7.31 11.16
N MET A 97 -9.04 -6.75 11.80
CA MET A 97 -8.48 -7.29 13.04
C MET A 97 -9.39 -7.03 14.24
N GLU A 98 -9.93 -5.82 14.38
CA GLU A 98 -10.89 -5.47 15.44
C GLU A 98 -12.21 -6.24 15.33
N ASP A 99 -12.63 -6.58 14.11
CA ASP A 99 -13.81 -7.41 13.88
C ASP A 99 -13.58 -8.91 14.13
N SER A 100 -12.35 -9.32 14.42
CA SER A 100 -12.00 -10.70 14.72
C SER A 100 -11.94 -10.94 16.22
N PRO A 101 -12.60 -11.98 16.75
CA PRO A 101 -12.47 -12.35 18.16
C PRO A 101 -11.09 -12.93 18.51
N LEU A 102 -10.22 -13.18 17.52
CA LEU A 102 -8.89 -13.76 17.73
C LEU A 102 -7.87 -12.76 18.29
N PHE A 103 -8.10 -11.46 18.15
CA PHE A 103 -7.13 -10.44 18.57
C PHE A 103 -7.69 -9.63 19.72
N ASN A 104 -6.82 -9.23 20.64
CA ASN A 104 -7.20 -8.35 21.76
C ASN A 104 -7.39 -6.89 21.27
N ALA A 105 -8.44 -6.67 20.49
CA ALA A 105 -8.92 -5.40 19.99
C ALA A 105 -10.38 -5.56 19.55
N GLY A 106 -11.19 -4.50 19.63
CA GLY A 106 -12.59 -4.55 19.21
C GLY A 106 -13.38 -5.72 19.82
N LYS A 107 -13.85 -6.64 18.98
CA LYS A 107 -14.67 -7.80 19.37
C LYS A 107 -13.94 -8.85 20.20
N GLY A 108 -12.61 -8.91 20.13
CA GLY A 108 -11.80 -9.85 20.92
C GLY A 108 -11.18 -9.23 22.17
N ALA A 109 -11.62 -8.03 22.57
CA ALA A 109 -11.05 -7.31 23.70
C ALA A 109 -11.11 -8.10 25.01
N VAL A 110 -10.02 -8.02 25.76
CA VAL A 110 -9.93 -8.57 27.12
C VAL A 110 -10.76 -7.75 28.11
N PHE A 111 -11.00 -8.34 29.28
CA PHE A 111 -11.76 -7.71 30.34
C PHE A 111 -10.87 -6.91 31.30
N THR A 112 -11.42 -5.80 31.79
CA THR A 112 -10.93 -5.06 32.95
C THR A 112 -11.11 -5.88 34.22
N HIS A 113 -10.53 -5.42 35.34
CA HIS A 113 -10.80 -6.01 36.66
C HIS A 113 -12.30 -6.08 36.99
N GLU A 114 -13.06 -5.05 36.62
CA GLU A 114 -14.52 -4.96 36.79
C GLU A 114 -15.34 -5.83 35.81
N GLY A 115 -14.68 -6.65 34.98
CA GLY A 115 -15.39 -7.51 34.02
C GLY A 115 -16.04 -6.77 32.84
N SER A 116 -15.58 -5.56 32.53
CA SER A 116 -16.02 -4.76 31.36
C SER A 116 -14.95 -4.73 30.28
N ASN A 117 -15.26 -4.24 29.08
CA ASN A 117 -14.28 -3.95 28.05
C ASN A 117 -14.07 -2.42 27.95
N GLU A 118 -12.80 -2.01 27.93
CA GLU A 118 -12.37 -0.63 27.70
C GLU A 118 -11.40 -0.65 26.52
N LEU A 119 -11.66 0.16 25.51
CA LEU A 119 -10.91 0.15 24.26
C LEU A 119 -10.11 1.44 24.08
N ASP A 120 -8.90 1.29 23.57
CA ASP A 120 -8.01 2.37 23.18
C ASP A 120 -7.60 2.17 21.70
N ALA A 121 -7.51 3.25 20.95
CA ALA A 121 -7.04 3.22 19.57
C ALA A 121 -6.37 4.55 19.19
N SER A 122 -5.41 4.51 18.26
CA SER A 122 -4.80 5.70 17.70
C SER A 122 -4.44 5.50 16.23
N ILE A 123 -4.38 6.60 15.48
CA ILE A 123 -3.98 6.62 14.08
C ILE A 123 -3.23 7.92 13.78
N MET A 124 -2.22 7.85 12.91
CA MET A 124 -1.41 8.99 12.51
C MET A 124 -1.19 8.99 11.00
N ASP A 125 -1.36 10.14 10.37
CA ASP A 125 -0.95 10.39 8.99
C ASP A 125 0.49 10.90 8.98
N GLY A 126 1.42 10.08 8.48
CA GLY A 126 2.83 10.43 8.39
C GLY A 126 3.15 11.55 7.40
N ALA A 127 2.27 11.86 6.44
CA ALA A 127 2.49 12.93 5.48
C ALA A 127 2.23 14.32 6.08
N THR A 128 1.25 14.42 6.97
CA THR A 128 0.83 15.69 7.60
C THR A 128 1.21 15.81 9.06
N LEU A 129 1.65 14.71 9.70
CA LEU A 129 1.85 14.57 11.13
C LEU A 129 0.57 14.72 11.97
N ASN A 130 -0.60 14.78 11.34
CA ASN A 130 -1.87 14.78 12.06
C ASN A 130 -2.11 13.40 12.70
N ALA A 131 -2.64 13.41 13.91
CA ALA A 131 -2.96 12.20 14.66
C ALA A 131 -4.30 12.34 15.40
N GLY A 132 -4.93 11.20 15.67
CA GLY A 132 -6.14 11.10 16.48
C GLY A 132 -6.08 9.86 17.37
N ALA A 133 -6.68 9.94 18.55
CA ALA A 133 -6.73 8.85 19.50
C ALA A 133 -8.02 8.88 20.33
N VAL A 134 -8.43 7.72 20.81
CA VAL A 134 -9.47 7.52 21.81
C VAL A 134 -8.94 6.58 22.88
N ALA A 135 -9.42 6.72 24.12
CA ALA A 135 -9.06 5.84 25.22
C ALA A 135 -10.24 5.64 26.17
N GLY A 136 -10.32 4.46 26.78
CA GLY A 136 -11.34 4.09 27.75
C GLY A 136 -12.76 4.13 27.18
N VAL A 137 -12.93 3.97 25.86
CA VAL A 137 -14.27 4.02 25.26
C VAL A 137 -15.02 2.72 25.56
N LYS A 138 -16.30 2.87 25.90
CA LYS A 138 -17.27 1.80 26.11
C LYS A 138 -18.59 2.17 25.43
N HIS A 139 -19.35 1.19 24.95
CA HIS A 139 -20.67 1.39 24.36
C HIS A 139 -21.65 0.31 24.83
#